data_AF-A0A7X0HW78-F1
#
_entry.id   AF-A0A7X0HW78-F1
#
_cell.length_a   1.000
_cell.length_b   1.000
_cell.length_c   1.000
_cell.angle_alpha   90.00
_cell.angle_beta   90.00
_cell.angle_gamma   90.00
#
_symmetry.space_group_name_H-M   'P 1'
#
loop_
_entity.id
_entity.type
_entity.pdbx_description
1 polymer ?
#
loop_
_entity_poly.entity_id
_entity_poly.type
_entity_poly.pdbx_seq_one_letter_code
_entity_poly.pdbx_strand_id
1 'polypeptide(L)'
;MSVKDSHRRRWISNQLKKYWRKAELDKKTGISPRVYDFRHNYATRILMKWFDAGEDVMALLPYLSTYMGHAQFQSTFYYIHLLPERLRNNKHFDWNKFDSLIPEVRYEE
;
A
#
# COMPACT_ATOMS: atom_id res chain seq x y z
N MET A 1 -6.21 -33.11 -1.01
CA MET A 1 -6.72 -31.72 -0.88
C MET A 1 -7.32 -31.35 -2.23
N SER A 2 -8.61 -31.01 -2.31
CA SER A 2 -9.29 -30.74 -3.59
C SER A 2 -8.70 -29.49 -4.26
N VAL A 3 -8.55 -29.49 -5.59
CA VAL A 3 -8.05 -28.33 -6.37
C VAL A 3 -8.90 -27.06 -6.13
N LYS A 4 -10.17 -27.22 -5.76
CA LYS A 4 -11.06 -26.10 -5.41
C LYS A 4 -10.63 -25.37 -4.12
N ASP A 5 -9.84 -26.00 -3.25
CA ASP A 5 -9.47 -25.45 -1.94
C ASP A 5 -8.21 -24.59 -1.95
N SER A 6 -7.37 -24.72 -2.99
CA SER A 6 -6.09 -24.01 -3.10
C SER A 6 -6.22 -22.51 -3.42
N HIS A 7 -7.43 -22.00 -3.63
CA HIS A 7 -7.66 -20.58 -3.96
C HIS A 7 -8.35 -19.82 -2.82
N ARG A 8 -8.69 -20.50 -1.72
CA ARG A 8 -9.33 -19.86 -0.58
C ARG A 8 -8.33 -18.93 0.12
N ARG A 9 -8.79 -17.75 0.55
CA ARG A 9 -7.98 -16.75 1.28
C ARG A 9 -7.16 -17.38 2.41
N ARG A 10 -7.78 -18.28 3.19
CA ARG A 10 -7.13 -19.01 4.29
C ARG A 10 -5.98 -19.90 3.81
N TRP A 11 -6.13 -20.57 2.67
CA TRP A 11 -5.08 -21.40 2.09
C TRP A 11 -3.87 -20.55 1.69
N ILE A 12 -4.10 -19.46 0.94
CA ILE A 12 -3.01 -18.58 0.49
C ILE A 12 -2.26 -17.99 1.69
N SER A 13 -2.99 -17.49 2.69
CA SER A 13 -2.38 -16.98 3.93
C SER A 13 -1.54 -18.04 4.65
N ASN A 14 -2.00 -19.30 4.69
CA ASN A 14 -1.25 -20.40 5.30
C ASN A 14 0.00 -20.76 4.49
N GLN A 15 -0.08 -20.76 3.15
CA GLN A 15 1.08 -20.99 2.29
C GLN A 15 2.11 -19.87 2.46
N LEU A 16 1.68 -18.61 2.46
CA LEU A 16 2.56 -17.48 2.69
C LEU A 16 3.30 -17.63 4.02
N LYS A 17 2.59 -17.88 5.12
CA LYS A 17 3.21 -18.11 6.45
C LYS A 17 4.21 -19.27 6.43
N LYS A 18 3.86 -20.38 5.77
CA LYS A 18 4.72 -21.56 5.65
C LYS A 18 6.03 -21.21 4.95
N TYR A 19 5.97 -20.54 3.80
CA TYR A 19 7.17 -20.17 3.05
C TYR A 19 7.96 -19.04 3.71
N TRP A 20 7.28 -18.09 4.36
CA TRP A 20 7.90 -17.01 5.13
C TRP A 20 8.82 -17.54 6.24
N ARG A 21 8.31 -18.53 7.00
CA ARG A 21 9.09 -19.22 8.04
C ARG A 21 10.21 -20.10 7.46
N LYS A 22 9.96 -20.78 6.34
CA LYS A 22 11.01 -21.56 5.65
C LYS A 22 12.17 -20.68 5.17
N ALA A 23 11.90 -19.43 4.83
CA ALA A 23 12.91 -18.44 4.47
C ALA A 23 13.53 -17.74 5.70
N GLU A 24 13.16 -18.14 6.93
CA GLU A 24 13.64 -17.57 8.19
C GLU A 24 13.46 -16.05 8.32
N LEU A 25 12.47 -15.49 7.60
CA LEU A 25 12.20 -14.05 7.60
C LEU A 25 11.48 -13.59 8.87
N ASP A 26 10.72 -14.49 9.50
CA ASP A 26 10.07 -14.28 10.78
C ASP A 26 11.07 -14.00 11.91
N LYS A 27 12.24 -14.65 11.90
CA LYS A 27 13.31 -14.41 12.89
C LYS A 27 13.94 -13.02 12.76
N LYS A 28 13.91 -12.42 11.57
CA LYS A 28 14.48 -11.09 11.31
C LYS A 28 13.53 -9.96 11.65
N THR A 29 12.23 -10.13 11.38
CA THR A 29 11.23 -9.06 11.52
C THR A 29 10.32 -9.23 12.73
N GLY A 30 10.25 -10.43 13.32
CA GLY A 30 9.30 -10.77 14.39
C GLY A 30 7.83 -10.84 13.94
N ILE A 31 7.53 -10.52 12.68
CA ILE A 31 6.17 -10.35 12.15
C ILE A 31 6.05 -11.07 10.82
N SER A 32 5.02 -11.91 10.68
CA SER A 32 4.65 -12.51 9.40
C SER A 32 3.65 -11.60 8.67
N PRO A 33 3.92 -11.22 7.41
CA PRO A 33 3.01 -10.38 6.66
C PRO A 33 1.74 -11.15 6.26
N ARG A 34 0.68 -10.37 6.07
CA ARG A 34 -0.55 -10.78 5.39
C ARG A 34 -0.33 -10.69 3.88
N VAL A 35 -1.12 -11.44 3.13
CA VAL A 35 -1.13 -11.34 1.65
C VAL A 35 -1.43 -9.90 1.19
N TYR A 36 -2.31 -9.21 1.92
CA TYR A 36 -2.68 -7.83 1.60
C TYR A 36 -1.52 -6.83 1.82
N ASP A 37 -0.53 -7.16 2.65
CA ASP A 37 0.60 -6.26 2.91
C ASP A 37 1.49 -6.11 1.67
N PHE A 38 1.50 -7.08 0.75
CA PHE A 38 2.19 -6.94 -0.55
C PHE A 38 1.53 -5.89 -1.44
N ARG A 39 0.19 -5.81 -1.42
CA ARG A 39 -0.55 -4.78 -2.16
C ARG A 39 -0.27 -3.40 -1.58
N HIS A 40 -0.22 -3.29 -0.25
CA HIS A 40 0.23 -2.07 0.41
C HIS A 40 1.65 -1.70 0.02
N ASN A 41 2.59 -2.65 0.13
CA ASN A 41 3.98 -2.41 -0.19
C ASN A 41 4.15 -1.94 -1.64
N TYR A 42 3.45 -2.56 -2.59
CA TYR A 42 3.46 -2.15 -3.99
C TYR A 42 3.03 -0.69 -4.16
N ALA A 43 1.86 -0.31 -3.63
CA ALA A 43 1.35 1.04 -3.76
C ALA A 43 2.32 2.07 -3.17
N THR A 44 2.79 1.83 -1.95
CA THR A 44 3.73 2.73 -1.28
C THR A 44 5.05 2.83 -2.06
N ARG A 45 5.60 1.73 -2.58
CA ARG A 45 6.84 1.74 -3.38
C ARG A 45 6.71 2.54 -4.67
N ILE A 46 5.58 2.42 -5.37
CA ILE A 46 5.31 3.19 -6.60
C ILE A 46 5.22 4.68 -6.28
N LEU A 47 4.48 5.03 -5.23
CA LEU A 47 4.37 6.42 -4.79
C LEU A 47 5.76 6.99 -4.43
N MET A 48 6.53 6.31 -3.58
CA MET A 48 7.89 6.73 -3.23
C MET A 48 8.76 6.96 -4.47
N LYS A 49 8.71 6.04 -5.43
CA LYS A 49 9.46 6.17 -6.69
C LYS A 49 9.08 7.44 -7.46
N TRP A 50 7.80 7.75 -7.58
CA TRP A 50 7.34 8.96 -8.26
C TRP A 50 7.72 10.24 -7.52
N PHE A 51 7.60 10.23 -6.18
CA PHE A 51 8.07 11.34 -5.35
C PHE A 51 9.57 11.59 -5.50
N ASP A 52 10.38 10.53 -5.45
CA ASP A 52 11.85 10.61 -5.57
C ASP A 52 12.28 11.07 -6.98
N ALA A 53 11.49 10.75 -8.01
CA ALA A 53 11.71 11.17 -9.38
C ALA A 53 11.18 12.60 -9.69
N GLY A 54 10.44 13.22 -8.75
CA GLY A 54 9.83 14.54 -8.97
C GLY A 54 8.66 14.52 -9.97
N GLU A 55 8.02 13.37 -10.16
CA GLU A 55 6.88 13.21 -11.06
C GLU A 55 5.62 13.87 -10.48
N ASP A 56 4.68 14.22 -11.34
CA ASP A 56 3.35 14.67 -10.90
C ASP A 56 2.53 13.47 -10.38
N VAL A 57 2.66 13.21 -9.08
CA VAL A 57 1.98 12.11 -8.39
C VAL A 57 0.46 12.23 -8.53
N MET A 58 -0.11 13.44 -8.55
CA MET A 58 -1.55 13.63 -8.67
C MET A 58 -2.06 13.26 -10.06
N ALA A 59 -1.28 13.56 -11.11
CA ALA A 59 -1.59 13.13 -12.47
C ALA A 59 -1.43 11.61 -12.66
N LEU A 60 -0.49 10.98 -11.94
CA LEU A 60 -0.20 9.55 -12.05
C LEU A 60 -1.10 8.66 -11.18
N LEU A 61 -1.71 9.22 -10.14
CA LEU A 61 -2.51 8.46 -9.18
C LEU A 61 -3.71 7.70 -9.79
N PRO A 62 -4.44 8.23 -10.79
CA PRO A 62 -5.51 7.48 -11.45
C PRO A 62 -5.04 6.18 -12.10
N TYR A 63 -3.80 6.14 -12.60
CA TYR A 63 -3.20 4.93 -13.17
C TYR A 63 -2.94 3.89 -12.07
N LEU A 64 -2.39 4.32 -10.92
CA LEU A 64 -2.22 3.44 -9.77
C LEU A 64 -3.58 2.92 -9.26
N SER A 65 -4.59 3.78 -9.20
CA SER A 65 -5.96 3.43 -8.79
C SER A 65 -6.55 2.34 -9.67
N THR A 66 -6.41 2.50 -10.99
CA THR A 66 -6.89 1.53 -11.99
C THR A 66 -6.13 0.20 -11.88
N TYR A 67 -4.80 0.25 -11.75
CA TYR A 67 -3.98 -0.95 -11.58
C TYR A 67 -4.35 -1.72 -10.31
N MET A 68 -4.64 -1.00 -9.22
CA MET A 68 -5.10 -1.60 -7.98
C MET A 68 -6.56 -2.09 -8.08
N GLY A 69 -7.34 -1.64 -9.05
CA GLY A 69 -8.76 -1.98 -9.17
C GLY A 69 -9.60 -1.31 -8.07
N HIS A 70 -9.24 -0.09 -7.69
CA HIS A 70 -10.08 0.70 -6.79
C HIS A 70 -11.23 1.35 -7.56
N ALA A 71 -12.45 1.19 -7.04
CA ALA A 71 -13.64 1.83 -7.59
C ALA A 71 -13.68 3.35 -7.30
N GLN A 72 -13.00 3.79 -6.25
CA GLN A 72 -12.96 5.17 -5.79
C GLN A 72 -11.51 5.62 -5.63
N PHE A 73 -11.20 6.84 -6.08
CA PHE A 73 -9.84 7.37 -5.97
C PHE A 73 -9.38 7.51 -4.52
N GLN A 74 -10.32 7.77 -3.59
CA GLN A 74 -10.08 7.86 -2.15
C GLN A 74 -9.35 6.63 -1.60
N SER A 75 -9.66 5.43 -2.11
CA SER A 75 -8.97 4.20 -1.71
C SER A 75 -7.49 4.20 -2.09
N THR A 76 -7.10 4.88 -3.17
CA THR A 76 -5.70 5.04 -3.61
C THR A 76 -5.01 6.19 -2.89
N PHE A 77 -5.72 7.28 -2.65
CA PHE A 77 -5.19 8.42 -1.90
C PHE A 77 -4.81 8.05 -0.46
N TYR A 78 -5.50 7.07 0.14
CA TYR A 78 -5.14 6.55 1.47
C TYR A 78 -3.64 6.15 1.59
N TYR A 79 -3.02 5.65 0.51
CA TYR A 79 -1.61 5.24 0.55
C TYR A 79 -0.65 6.43 0.64
N ILE A 80 -1.08 7.64 0.24
CA ILE A 80 -0.28 8.86 0.37
C ILE A 80 -0.12 9.25 1.84
N HIS A 81 -1.20 9.16 2.64
CA HIS A 81 -1.14 9.45 4.09
C HIS A 81 -0.23 8.48 4.87
N LEU A 82 -0.04 7.26 4.35
CA LEU A 82 0.87 6.26 4.95
C LEU A 82 2.34 6.49 4.59
N LEU A 83 2.66 7.49 3.76
CA LEU A 83 4.03 7.78 3.39
C LEU A 83 4.80 8.40 4.56
N PRO A 84 6.10 8.09 4.69
CA PRO A 84 6.93 8.67 5.74
C PRO A 84 6.94 10.20 5.67
N GLU A 85 6.95 10.87 6.82
CA GLU A 85 6.94 12.34 6.94
C GLU A 85 8.03 13.03 6.09
N ARG A 86 9.18 12.39 5.89
CA ARG A 86 10.24 12.94 5.01
C ARG A 86 9.74 13.25 3.59
N LEU A 87 8.72 12.55 3.11
CA LEU A 87 8.10 12.79 1.80
C LEU A 87 7.08 13.93 1.84
N ARG A 88 6.54 14.27 3.03
CA ARG A 88 5.70 15.48 3.23
C ARG A 88 6.48 16.78 3.00
N ASN A 89 7.81 16.73 3.07
CA ASN A 89 8.67 17.89 2.77
C ASN A 89 9.04 18.01 1.27
N ASN A 90 8.45 17.19 0.40
CA ASN A 90 8.69 17.28 -1.03
C ASN A 90 8.00 18.51 -1.63
N LYS A 91 8.79 19.45 -2.16
CA LYS A 91 8.32 20.72 -2.74
C LYS A 91 7.54 20.56 -4.05
N HIS A 92 7.62 19.40 -4.69
CA HIS A 92 6.95 19.09 -5.94
C HIS A 92 5.51 18.58 -5.74
N PHE A 93 5.07 18.43 -4.49
CA PHE A 93 3.72 18.00 -4.17
C PHE A 93 3.04 19.02 -3.26
N ASP A 94 1.88 19.51 -3.69
CA ASP A 94 1.09 20.46 -2.91
C ASP A 94 0.29 19.71 -1.84
N TRP A 95 0.90 19.54 -0.68
CA TRP A 95 0.30 18.89 0.49
C TRP A 95 -0.92 19.64 1.02
N ASN A 96 -0.93 20.98 0.96
CA ASN A 96 -2.07 21.77 1.40
C ASN A 96 -3.30 21.50 0.52
N LYS A 97 -3.11 21.47 -0.80
CA LYS A 97 -4.16 21.10 -1.74
C LYS A 97 -4.62 19.67 -1.52
N PHE A 98 -3.70 18.73 -1.30
CA PHE A 98 -4.03 17.33 -1.05
C PHE A 98 -4.88 17.13 0.21
N ASP A 99 -4.46 17.71 1.34
CA ASP A 99 -5.16 17.59 2.62
C ASP A 99 -6.56 18.22 2.56
N SER A 100 -6.77 19.26 1.74
CA SER A 100 -8.10 19.82 1.50
C SER A 100 -9.03 18.90 0.69
N LEU A 101 -8.47 18.08 -0.20
CA LEU A 101 -9.25 17.15 -1.04
C LEU A 101 -9.69 15.92 -0.26
N ILE A 102 -8.83 15.43 0.63
CA ILE A 102 -9.12 14.31 1.52
C ILE A 102 -8.74 14.73 2.94
N PRO A 103 -9.70 15.33 3.68
CA PRO A 103 -9.45 15.65 5.07
C PRO A 103 -9.20 14.36 5.85
N GLU A 104 -8.25 14.39 6.77
CA GLU A 104 -8.03 13.26 7.68
C GLU A 104 -9.34 12.94 8.41
N VAL A 105 -9.72 11.66 8.40
CA VAL A 105 -10.87 11.21 9.19
C VAL A 105 -10.45 11.36 10.65
N ARG A 106 -11.18 12.18 11.41
CA ARG A 106 -10.98 12.25 12.87
C ARG A 106 -11.12 10.84 13.41
N TYR A 107 -10.09 10.35 14.09
CA TYR A 107 -10.22 9.15 14.89
C TYR A 107 -11.30 9.46 15.93
N GLU A 108 -12.45 8.78 15.85
CA GLU A 108 -13.45 8.83 16.93
C GLU A 108 -12.74 8.43 18.24
N GLU A 109 -12.88 9.26 19.27
CA GLU A 109 -12.31 9.06 20.61
C GLU A 109 -12.82 7.77 21.29
#